data_AF-A0A6C1MZ53-F1
#
_entry.id   AF-A0A6C1MZ53-F1
#
_cell.length_a   1.000
_cell.length_b   1.000
_cell.length_c   1.000
_cell.angle_alpha   90.00
_cell.angle_beta   90.00
_cell.angle_gamma   90.00
#
_symmetry.space_group_name_H-M   'P 1'
#
loop_
_entity.id
_entity.type
_entity.pdbx_description
1 polymer ?
#
loop_
_entity_poly.entity_id
_entity_poly.type
_entity_poly.pdbx_seq_one_letter_code
_entity_poly.pdbx_strand_id
1 'polypeptide(L)'
;ESGLNDEYLIIRQYDAHAWVEAWLPESGWIRLDPTAMIAPERIELGLRESMRAEGSFLENSWASPERYQDLAMVNWLRLRADAMNFYWQRWVVGYQGQTQLSLFSRLPGNLGLRELGFATAGLVAFLITLSGLYALWRQRQQQRQDPYRRLYQRWLNWLKRQNIAAGPEDSPTYQAAMAAQALPQYGSRLRQFGQALNQVYYRPPEQSPTPGQIKKALDPITRLRRRQQAPVKRK
;
A
#
# COMPACT_ATOMS: atom_id res chain seq x y z
N GLU A 1 11.41 -30.11 -33.96
CA GLU A 1 10.73 -28.81 -34.07
C GLU A 1 9.48 -29.00 -34.90
N SER A 2 8.31 -29.05 -34.26
CA SER A 2 7.00 -29.19 -34.90
C SER A 2 6.21 -27.92 -34.61
N GLY A 3 5.85 -27.17 -35.68
CA GLY A 3 5.09 -25.92 -35.57
C GLY A 3 5.57 -24.76 -36.44
N LEU A 4 6.62 -24.95 -37.28
CA LEU A 4 7.13 -23.90 -38.18
C LEU A 4 6.42 -23.85 -39.56
N ASN A 5 5.49 -24.77 -39.85
CA ASN A 5 4.83 -24.91 -41.17
C ASN A 5 3.30 -24.68 -41.13
N ASP A 6 2.78 -23.77 -40.30
CA ASP A 6 1.33 -23.46 -40.25
C ASP A 6 0.39 -24.66 -39.94
N GLU A 7 0.92 -25.81 -39.54
CA GLU A 7 0.13 -26.96 -39.09
C GLU A 7 -0.24 -26.81 -37.61
N TYR A 8 -1.37 -26.15 -37.35
CA TYR A 8 -1.95 -26.06 -36.01
C TYR A 8 -3.39 -26.56 -36.01
N LEU A 9 -3.74 -27.35 -34.99
CA LEU A 9 -5.10 -27.81 -34.75
C LEU A 9 -5.74 -26.94 -33.66
N ILE A 10 -6.83 -26.24 -33.99
CA ILE A 10 -7.62 -25.51 -33.00
C ILE A 10 -8.71 -26.45 -32.46
N ILE A 11 -8.62 -26.80 -31.18
CA ILE A 11 -9.66 -27.54 -30.46
C ILE A 11 -10.41 -26.55 -29.57
N ARG A 12 -11.72 -26.43 -29.75
CA ARG A 12 -12.60 -25.53 -28.96
C ARG A 12 -13.47 -26.33 -28.00
N GLN A 13 -14.14 -25.64 -27.08
CA GLN A 13 -15.00 -26.30 -26.08
C GLN A 13 -16.17 -27.09 -26.71
N TYR A 14 -16.67 -26.66 -27.87
CA TYR A 14 -17.70 -27.41 -28.60
C TYR A 14 -17.17 -28.67 -29.29
N ASP A 15 -15.84 -28.85 -29.38
CA ASP A 15 -15.22 -30.08 -29.89
C ASP A 15 -15.04 -31.13 -28.77
N ALA A 16 -15.53 -30.85 -27.56
CA ALA A 16 -15.56 -31.82 -26.48
C ALA A 16 -16.42 -33.02 -26.88
N HIS A 17 -15.84 -34.21 -26.81
CA HIS A 17 -16.46 -35.46 -27.24
C HIS A 17 -16.32 -36.54 -26.16
N ALA A 18 -17.32 -37.40 -26.04
CA ALA A 18 -17.32 -38.51 -25.09
C ALA A 18 -17.48 -39.84 -25.85
N TRP A 19 -16.63 -40.82 -25.53
CA TRP A 19 -16.72 -42.18 -26.06
C TRP A 19 -16.83 -43.20 -24.92
N VAL A 20 -17.19 -44.43 -25.25
CA VAL A 20 -17.24 -45.56 -24.33
C VAL A 20 -16.11 -46.53 -24.64
N GLU A 21 -15.59 -47.21 -23.62
CA GLU A 21 -14.65 -48.32 -23.80
C GLU A 21 -15.22 -49.57 -23.14
N ALA A 22 -15.15 -50.70 -23.83
CA ALA A 22 -15.61 -51.99 -23.32
C ALA A 22 -14.43 -52.96 -23.26
N TRP A 23 -14.32 -53.71 -22.16
CA TRP A 23 -13.31 -54.76 -22.02
C TRP A 23 -13.89 -56.11 -22.45
N LEU A 24 -13.26 -56.75 -23.42
CA LEU A 24 -13.63 -58.09 -23.89
C LEU A 24 -12.54 -59.10 -23.53
N PRO A 25 -12.88 -60.30 -23.01
CA PRO A 25 -11.91 -61.29 -22.53
C PRO A 25 -10.83 -61.68 -23.54
N GLU A 26 -11.15 -61.69 -24.83
CA GLU A 26 -10.23 -62.11 -25.90
C GLU A 26 -9.54 -60.94 -26.61
N SER A 27 -10.02 -59.71 -26.43
CA SER A 27 -9.62 -58.55 -27.25
C SER A 27 -9.18 -57.33 -26.44
N GLY A 28 -9.32 -57.36 -25.12
CA GLY A 28 -8.96 -56.26 -24.24
C GLY A 28 -9.90 -55.06 -24.35
N TRP A 29 -9.38 -53.86 -24.08
CA TRP A 29 -10.15 -52.62 -24.17
C TRP A 29 -10.40 -52.23 -25.62
N ILE A 30 -11.66 -52.12 -26.01
CA ILE A 30 -12.10 -51.67 -27.32
C ILE A 30 -12.86 -50.35 -27.16
N ARG A 31 -12.51 -49.35 -27.97
CA ARG A 31 -13.24 -48.08 -28.05
C ARG A 31 -14.52 -48.26 -28.87
N LEU A 32 -15.63 -47.80 -28.32
CA LEU A 32 -16.95 -47.78 -28.92
C LEU A 32 -17.48 -46.35 -28.92
N ASP A 33 -17.77 -45.80 -30.10
CA ASP A 33 -18.38 -44.47 -30.25
C ASP A 33 -19.78 -44.60 -30.86
N PRO A 34 -20.86 -44.58 -30.05
CA PRO A 34 -22.22 -44.70 -30.55
C PRO A 34 -22.67 -43.49 -31.39
N THR A 35 -21.96 -42.36 -31.29
CA THR A 35 -22.23 -41.14 -32.08
C THR A 35 -21.92 -41.37 -33.56
N ALA A 36 -20.89 -42.19 -33.85
CA ALA A 36 -20.48 -42.56 -35.20
C ALA A 36 -21.57 -43.29 -35.99
N MET A 37 -22.44 -44.01 -35.29
CA MET A 37 -23.48 -44.84 -35.89
C MET A 37 -24.80 -44.08 -36.14
N ILE A 38 -25.04 -42.99 -35.41
CA ILE A 38 -26.31 -42.23 -35.47
C ILE A 38 -26.16 -40.94 -36.29
N ALA A 39 -24.97 -40.31 -36.27
CA ALA A 39 -24.70 -39.09 -37.03
C ALA A 39 -23.26 -39.15 -37.60
N PRO A 40 -23.02 -39.95 -38.66
CA PRO A 40 -21.67 -40.12 -39.24
C PRO A 40 -21.05 -38.80 -39.70
N GLU A 41 -21.87 -37.85 -40.19
CA GLU A 41 -21.41 -36.51 -40.58
C GLU A 41 -20.76 -35.70 -39.45
N ARG A 42 -21.09 -35.96 -38.16
CA ARG A 42 -20.49 -35.27 -37.02
C ARG A 42 -19.02 -35.59 -36.82
N ILE A 43 -18.61 -36.79 -37.23
CA ILE A 43 -17.24 -37.28 -37.05
C ILE A 43 -16.38 -36.95 -38.27
N GLU A 44 -16.95 -37.01 -39.48
CA GLU A 44 -16.20 -36.74 -40.72
C GLU A 44 -16.05 -35.25 -41.03
N LEU A 45 -17.07 -34.43 -40.71
CA LEU A 45 -17.09 -32.99 -41.05
C LEU A 45 -17.01 -32.08 -39.81
N GLY A 46 -17.01 -32.67 -38.61
CA GLY A 46 -17.06 -31.96 -37.34
C GLY A 46 -18.46 -31.48 -36.97
N LEU A 47 -18.71 -31.33 -35.67
CA LEU A 47 -20.01 -30.96 -35.09
C LEU A 47 -20.64 -29.72 -35.75
N ARG A 48 -19.81 -28.75 -36.14
CA ARG A 48 -20.22 -27.49 -36.76
C ARG A 48 -20.88 -27.66 -38.14
N GLU A 49 -20.38 -28.58 -38.97
CA GLU A 49 -20.91 -28.78 -40.32
C GLU A 49 -22.20 -29.60 -40.28
N SER A 50 -22.27 -30.60 -39.41
CA SER A 50 -23.50 -31.37 -39.18
C SER A 50 -24.67 -30.50 -38.66
N MET A 51 -24.38 -29.49 -37.84
CA MET A 51 -25.40 -28.59 -37.27
C MET A 51 -25.82 -27.46 -38.23
N ARG A 52 -25.05 -27.20 -39.31
CA ARG A 52 -25.47 -26.28 -40.39
C ARG A 52 -26.60 -26.89 -41.23
N ALA A 53 -26.55 -28.20 -41.47
CA ALA A 53 -27.58 -28.92 -42.21
C ALA A 53 -28.91 -29.00 -41.43
N GLU A 54 -28.86 -29.04 -40.10
CA GLU A 54 -30.03 -29.18 -39.23
C GLU A 54 -30.78 -27.85 -38.99
N GLY A 55 -30.22 -26.70 -39.40
CA GLY A 55 -30.90 -25.40 -39.48
C GLY A 55 -31.44 -24.77 -38.17
N SER A 56 -31.43 -25.51 -37.05
CA SER A 56 -32.29 -25.24 -35.91
C SER A 56 -31.71 -24.28 -34.85
N PHE A 57 -30.38 -24.14 -34.75
CA PHE A 57 -29.77 -23.45 -33.60
C PHE A 57 -29.26 -22.01 -33.84
N LEU A 58 -29.20 -21.53 -35.10
CA LEU A 58 -28.59 -20.23 -35.45
C LEU A 58 -29.56 -19.20 -36.01
N GLU A 59 -30.86 -19.49 -36.06
CA GLU A 59 -31.84 -18.65 -36.76
C GLU A 59 -32.21 -17.36 -35.99
N ASN A 60 -31.97 -17.28 -34.68
CA ASN A 60 -32.51 -16.21 -33.83
C ASN A 60 -31.52 -15.10 -33.43
N SER A 61 -30.40 -14.91 -34.14
CA SER A 61 -29.61 -13.68 -33.94
C SER A 61 -29.17 -13.06 -35.27
N TRP A 62 -29.83 -11.95 -35.61
CA TRP A 62 -29.46 -11.06 -36.73
C TRP A 62 -28.06 -10.45 -36.59
N ALA A 63 -27.40 -10.66 -35.44
CA ALA A 63 -26.07 -10.19 -35.10
C ALA A 63 -24.99 -11.29 -35.06
N SER A 64 -25.27 -12.54 -35.48
CA SER A 64 -24.23 -13.57 -35.49
C SER A 64 -23.20 -13.30 -36.61
N PRO A 65 -21.90 -13.17 -36.29
CA PRO A 65 -20.83 -13.09 -37.28
C PRO A 65 -20.65 -14.38 -38.11
N GLU A 66 -21.54 -15.35 -37.91
CA GLU A 66 -21.52 -16.68 -38.51
C GLU A 66 -22.15 -16.72 -39.90
N ARG A 67 -23.07 -15.79 -40.21
CA ARG A 67 -23.63 -15.61 -41.56
C ARG A 67 -22.64 -15.04 -42.58
N TYR A 68 -21.55 -14.41 -42.13
CA TYR A 68 -20.57 -13.75 -43.01
C TYR A 68 -19.26 -14.55 -43.17
N GLN A 69 -19.30 -15.85 -42.88
CA GLN A 69 -18.11 -16.71 -42.93
C GLN A 69 -17.75 -17.23 -44.32
N ASP A 70 -18.67 -17.17 -45.29
CA ASP A 70 -18.39 -17.52 -46.69
C ASP A 70 -17.45 -16.51 -47.36
N LEU A 71 -17.26 -15.34 -46.76
CA LEU A 71 -16.25 -14.38 -47.16
C LEU A 71 -14.89 -14.85 -46.61
N ALA A 72 -14.07 -15.42 -47.49
CA ALA A 72 -12.71 -15.90 -47.17
C ALA A 72 -11.88 -14.89 -46.36
N MET A 73 -12.11 -13.57 -46.55
CA MET A 73 -11.45 -12.50 -45.83
C MET A 73 -11.80 -12.43 -44.33
N VAL A 74 -13.05 -12.71 -43.96
CA VAL A 74 -13.48 -12.70 -42.55
C VAL A 74 -12.89 -13.90 -41.80
N ASN A 75 -12.87 -15.06 -42.45
CA ASN A 75 -12.25 -16.25 -41.90
C ASN A 75 -10.72 -16.08 -41.73
N TRP A 76 -10.04 -15.49 -42.73
CA TRP A 76 -8.61 -15.17 -42.65
C TRP A 76 -8.29 -14.23 -41.49
N LEU A 77 -9.08 -13.15 -41.32
CA LEU A 77 -8.87 -12.19 -40.24
C LEU A 77 -9.09 -12.84 -38.86
N ARG A 78 -10.10 -13.71 -38.74
CA ARG A 78 -10.39 -14.44 -37.51
C ARG A 78 -9.27 -15.42 -37.15
N LEU A 79 -8.78 -16.20 -38.12
CA LEU A 79 -7.63 -17.09 -37.90
C LEU A 79 -6.37 -16.31 -37.52
N ARG A 80 -6.17 -15.13 -38.12
CA ARG A 80 -5.05 -14.24 -37.77
C ARG A 80 -5.17 -13.70 -36.35
N ALA A 81 -6.38 -13.31 -35.94
CA ALA A 81 -6.66 -12.86 -34.57
C ALA A 81 -6.49 -13.99 -33.55
N ASP A 82 -6.95 -15.20 -33.86
CA ASP A 82 -6.77 -16.39 -33.01
C ASP A 82 -5.27 -16.73 -32.88
N ALA A 83 -4.49 -16.66 -33.97
CA ALA A 83 -3.04 -16.84 -33.94
C ALA A 83 -2.36 -15.75 -33.09
N MET A 84 -2.73 -14.48 -33.24
CA MET A 84 -2.22 -13.38 -32.41
C MET A 84 -2.54 -13.59 -30.93
N ASN A 85 -3.75 -14.05 -30.62
CA ASN A 85 -4.14 -14.38 -29.26
C ASN A 85 -3.33 -15.55 -28.70
N PHE A 86 -3.06 -16.58 -29.50
CA PHE A 86 -2.16 -17.67 -29.12
C PHE A 86 -0.74 -17.17 -28.82
N TYR A 87 -0.17 -16.32 -29.69
CA TYR A 87 1.14 -15.72 -29.44
C TYR A 87 1.13 -14.85 -28.18
N TRP A 88 0.09 -14.04 -27.97
CA TRP A 88 -0.07 -13.24 -26.75
C TRP A 88 -0.15 -14.12 -25.50
N GLN A 89 -0.99 -15.16 -25.50
CA GLN A 89 -1.10 -16.08 -24.38
C GLN A 89 0.21 -16.82 -24.12
N ARG A 90 0.90 -17.28 -25.17
CA ARG A 90 2.23 -17.89 -25.04
C ARG A 90 3.25 -16.91 -24.46
N TRP A 91 3.21 -15.64 -24.86
CA TRP A 91 4.19 -14.64 -24.44
C TRP A 91 3.90 -14.08 -23.05
N VAL A 92 2.63 -13.87 -22.70
CA VAL A 92 2.21 -13.24 -21.44
C VAL A 92 1.90 -14.26 -20.35
N VAL A 93 1.20 -15.35 -20.68
CA VAL A 93 0.81 -16.40 -19.72
C VAL A 93 1.83 -17.53 -19.68
N GLY A 94 2.46 -17.84 -20.82
CA GLY A 94 3.58 -18.79 -20.92
C GLY A 94 4.95 -18.19 -20.57
N TYR A 95 5.00 -17.07 -19.85
CA TYR A 95 6.23 -16.42 -19.39
C TYR A 95 6.95 -17.29 -18.34
N GLN A 96 7.57 -18.36 -18.82
CA GLN A 96 8.37 -19.30 -18.03
C GLN A 96 9.62 -18.58 -17.52
N GLY A 97 9.88 -18.66 -16.21
CA GLY A 97 10.96 -17.96 -15.50
C GLY A 97 12.39 -18.13 -16.02
N GLN A 98 12.63 -18.92 -17.07
CA GLN A 98 13.92 -19.00 -17.75
C GLN A 98 14.27 -17.74 -18.56
N THR A 99 13.28 -16.96 -19.03
CA THR A 99 13.55 -15.71 -19.77
C THR A 99 13.97 -14.55 -18.87
N GLN A 100 13.73 -14.62 -17.55
CA GLN A 100 14.28 -13.64 -16.61
C GLN A 100 15.82 -13.70 -16.61
N LEU A 101 16.41 -14.90 -16.62
CA LEU A 101 17.87 -15.05 -16.56
C LEU A 101 18.61 -14.52 -17.80
N SER A 102 17.99 -14.59 -18.98
CA SER A 102 18.64 -14.20 -20.25
C SER A 102 18.54 -12.70 -20.57
N LEU A 103 17.62 -11.97 -19.93
CA LEU A 103 17.56 -10.52 -20.01
C LEU A 103 18.57 -9.86 -19.06
N PHE A 104 18.78 -10.44 -17.86
CA PHE A 104 19.72 -9.89 -16.88
C PHE A 104 21.18 -10.27 -17.15
N SER A 105 21.46 -11.34 -17.90
CA SER A 105 22.81 -11.68 -18.36
C SER A 105 23.35 -10.75 -19.48
N ARG A 106 22.53 -9.84 -20.02
CA ARG A 106 22.92 -8.85 -21.03
C ARG A 106 23.43 -7.53 -20.42
N LEU A 107 23.34 -7.36 -19.10
CA LEU A 107 23.98 -6.24 -18.41
C LEU A 107 25.49 -6.51 -18.28
N PRO A 108 26.37 -5.55 -18.61
CA PRO A 108 27.82 -5.74 -18.52
C PRO A 108 28.22 -5.97 -17.06
N GLY A 109 28.73 -7.16 -16.74
CA GLY A 109 29.22 -7.49 -15.40
C GLY A 109 28.91 -8.89 -14.87
N ASN A 110 28.15 -9.72 -15.60
CA ASN A 110 27.77 -11.08 -15.15
C ASN A 110 27.18 -11.09 -13.73
N LEU A 111 26.40 -10.05 -13.39
CA LEU A 111 25.84 -9.89 -12.06
C LEU A 111 24.77 -10.97 -11.84
N GLY A 112 25.11 -11.98 -11.05
CA GLY A 112 24.19 -13.05 -10.69
C GLY A 112 23.04 -12.54 -9.83
N LEU A 113 21.92 -13.30 -9.80
CA LEU A 113 20.77 -13.01 -8.92
C LEU A 113 21.16 -12.76 -7.45
N ARG A 114 22.22 -13.43 -6.99
CA ARG A 114 22.75 -13.28 -5.63
C ARG A 114 23.41 -11.91 -5.40
N GLU A 115 24.14 -11.39 -6.37
CA GLU A 115 24.83 -10.09 -6.30
C GLU A 115 23.81 -8.94 -6.38
N LEU A 116 22.79 -9.08 -7.23
CA LEU A 116 21.63 -8.18 -7.24
C LEU A 116 20.83 -8.23 -5.94
N GLY A 117 20.68 -9.42 -5.34
CA GLY A 117 20.08 -9.59 -4.02
C GLY A 117 20.85 -8.82 -2.94
N PHE A 118 22.18 -8.92 -2.92
CA PHE A 118 23.00 -8.14 -1.99
C PHE A 118 22.99 -6.64 -2.28
N ALA A 119 22.98 -6.22 -3.56
CA ALA A 119 22.91 -4.81 -3.94
C ALA A 119 21.59 -4.17 -3.50
N THR A 120 20.46 -4.86 -3.72
CA THR A 120 19.13 -4.40 -3.31
C THR A 120 18.99 -4.41 -1.79
N ALA A 121 19.45 -5.46 -1.10
CA ALA A 121 19.47 -5.50 0.36
C ALA A 121 20.34 -4.36 0.94
N GLY A 122 21.50 -4.10 0.34
CA GLY A 122 22.39 -2.99 0.71
C GLY A 122 21.73 -1.63 0.52
N LEU A 123 21.03 -1.42 -0.60
CA LEU A 123 20.28 -0.18 -0.85
C LEU A 123 19.16 0.02 0.18
N VAL A 124 18.39 -1.02 0.47
CA VAL A 124 17.31 -0.96 1.48
C VAL A 124 17.89 -0.66 2.86
N ALA A 125 18.95 -1.36 3.27
CA ALA A 125 19.62 -1.12 4.55
C ALA A 125 20.17 0.31 4.65
N PHE A 126 20.74 0.83 3.56
CA PHE A 126 21.21 2.21 3.49
C PHE A 126 20.07 3.21 3.66
N LEU A 127 18.95 3.03 2.95
CA LEU A 127 17.79 3.92 3.06
C LEU A 127 17.16 3.90 4.47
N ILE A 128 17.07 2.73 5.11
CA ILE A 128 16.58 2.61 6.49
C ILE A 128 17.53 3.34 7.44
N THR A 129 18.84 3.14 7.28
CA THR A 129 19.86 3.80 8.11
C THR A 129 19.81 5.31 7.95
N LEU A 130 19.71 5.80 6.71
CA LEU A 130 19.60 7.22 6.40
C LEU A 130 18.33 7.83 7.00
N SER A 131 17.20 7.12 6.91
CA SER A 131 15.93 7.54 7.50
C SER A 131 16.01 7.58 9.03
N GLY A 132 16.64 6.60 9.66
CA GLY A 132 16.89 6.57 11.10
C GLY A 132 17.79 7.72 11.56
N LEU A 133 18.88 7.98 10.84
CA LEU A 133 19.78 9.12 11.09
C LEU A 133 19.04 10.46 10.94
N TYR A 134 18.22 10.60 9.89
CA TYR A 134 17.40 11.80 9.68
C TYR A 134 16.38 12.00 10.81
N ALA A 135 15.70 10.93 11.25
CA ALA A 135 14.77 10.98 12.37
C ALA A 135 15.47 11.38 13.69
N LEU A 136 16.63 10.81 13.99
CA LEU A 136 17.44 11.16 15.15
C LEU A 136 17.93 12.62 15.09
N TRP A 137 18.34 13.09 13.92
CA TRP A 137 18.74 14.47 13.71
C TRP A 137 17.57 15.43 13.92
N ARG A 138 16.40 15.13 13.34
CA ARG A 138 15.16 15.92 13.51
C ARG A 138 14.70 15.95 14.97
N GLN A 139 14.77 14.81 15.67
CA GLN A 139 14.45 14.74 17.10
C GLN A 139 15.41 15.59 17.92
N ARG A 140 16.72 15.58 17.62
CA ARG A 140 17.70 16.47 18.25
C ARG A 140 17.41 17.95 17.99
N GLN A 141 16.98 18.31 16.78
CA GLN A 141 16.58 19.69 16.46
C GLN A 141 15.29 20.10 17.20
N GLN A 142 14.30 19.21 17.31
CA GLN A 142 13.11 19.47 18.12
C GLN A 142 13.43 19.56 19.61
N GLN A 143 14.37 18.77 20.12
CA GLN A 143 14.89 18.89 21.49
C GLN A 143 15.67 20.20 21.70
N ARG A 144 16.18 20.86 20.65
CA ARG A 144 16.74 22.22 20.76
C ARG A 144 15.63 23.29 20.88
N GLN A 145 14.38 22.98 20.51
CA GLN A 145 13.18 23.78 20.80
C GLN A 145 12.63 23.55 22.23
N ASP A 146 13.49 23.17 23.17
CA ASP A 146 13.21 22.97 24.60
C ASP A 146 13.29 24.24 25.51
N PRO A 147 13.20 25.52 25.06
CA PRO A 147 13.02 26.58 26.04
C PRO A 147 11.64 26.51 26.72
N TYR A 148 10.60 26.08 26.01
CA TYR A 148 9.23 25.98 26.55
C TYR A 148 9.07 24.84 27.57
N ARG A 149 9.60 23.65 27.27
CA ARG A 149 9.50 22.50 28.18
C ARG A 149 10.34 22.69 29.45
N ARG A 150 11.53 23.30 29.37
CA ARG A 150 12.27 23.78 30.57
C ARG A 150 11.49 24.80 31.38
N LEU A 151 10.79 25.72 30.73
CA LEU A 151 9.96 26.73 31.40
C LEU A 151 8.79 26.08 32.14
N TYR A 152 8.12 25.14 31.48
CA TYR A 152 6.99 24.39 32.04
C TYR A 152 7.43 23.51 33.23
N GLN A 153 8.57 22.81 33.12
CA GLN A 153 9.14 22.08 34.25
C GLN A 153 9.47 22.98 35.44
N ARG A 154 10.01 24.19 35.21
CA ARG A 154 10.26 25.17 36.28
C ARG A 154 8.95 25.64 36.94
N TRP A 155 7.89 25.79 36.16
CA TRP A 155 6.56 26.14 36.64
C TRP A 155 5.96 25.03 37.52
N LEU A 156 5.96 23.78 37.05
CA LEU A 156 5.49 22.63 37.85
C LEU A 156 6.27 22.48 39.16
N ASN A 157 7.60 22.63 39.11
CA ASN A 157 8.43 22.62 40.31
C ASN A 157 8.10 23.79 41.26
N TRP A 158 7.71 24.95 40.73
CA TRP A 158 7.30 26.09 41.54
C TRP A 158 5.94 25.82 42.21
N LEU A 159 4.95 25.29 41.48
CA LEU A 159 3.65 24.88 42.04
C LEU A 159 3.82 23.88 43.18
N LYS A 160 4.64 22.84 42.96
CA LYS A 160 4.96 21.82 43.97
C LYS A 160 5.58 22.42 45.23
N ARG A 161 6.47 23.41 45.09
CA ARG A 161 7.09 24.11 46.23
C ARG A 161 6.13 25.00 47.00
N GLN A 162 5.10 25.52 46.34
CA GLN A 162 4.04 26.31 46.98
C GLN A 162 2.91 25.42 47.54
N ASN A 163 3.05 24.09 47.46
CA ASN A 163 2.06 23.11 47.91
C ASN A 163 0.67 23.30 47.26
N ILE A 164 0.64 23.75 46.01
CA ILE A 164 -0.59 23.94 45.23
C ILE A 164 -0.99 22.59 44.64
N ALA A 165 -2.24 22.19 44.84
CA ALA A 165 -2.83 20.95 44.32
C ALA A 165 -3.13 21.05 42.81
N ALA A 166 -2.09 21.19 42.00
CA ALA A 166 -2.18 21.13 40.54
C ALA A 166 -0.97 20.37 39.96
N GLY A 167 -1.24 19.38 39.12
CA GLY A 167 -0.27 18.45 38.59
C GLY A 167 -0.03 18.57 37.08
N PRO A 168 0.91 17.80 36.51
CA PRO A 168 1.16 17.77 35.07
C PRO A 168 -0.02 17.25 34.24
N GLU A 169 -0.92 16.48 34.86
CA GLU A 169 -2.20 16.01 34.33
C GLU A 169 -3.24 17.13 34.13
N ASP A 170 -3.07 18.25 34.81
CA ASP A 170 -3.99 19.39 34.72
C ASP A 170 -3.61 20.35 33.59
N SER A 171 -4.61 21.06 33.05
CA SER A 171 -4.36 22.09 32.04
C SER A 171 -3.57 23.29 32.63
N PRO A 172 -2.71 23.96 31.84
CA PRO A 172 -1.98 25.14 32.32
C PRO A 172 -2.87 26.26 32.85
N THR A 173 -4.09 26.39 32.33
CA THR A 173 -5.09 27.35 32.80
C THR A 173 -5.68 26.96 34.16
N TYR A 174 -5.94 25.67 34.39
CA TYR A 174 -6.37 25.17 35.70
C TYR A 174 -5.27 25.36 36.76
N GLN A 175 -4.04 24.96 36.44
CA GLN A 175 -2.87 25.17 37.30
C GLN A 175 -2.71 26.65 37.70
N ALA A 176 -2.87 27.56 36.73
CA ALA A 176 -2.81 28.99 36.97
C ALA A 176 -3.98 29.53 37.81
N ALA A 177 -5.18 28.97 37.66
CA ALA A 177 -6.34 29.32 38.48
C ALA A 177 -6.13 28.91 39.95
N MET A 178 -5.63 27.69 40.18
CA MET A 178 -5.29 27.21 41.53
C MET A 178 -4.19 28.05 42.18
N ALA A 179 -3.15 28.40 41.41
CA ALA A 179 -2.11 29.30 41.89
C ALA A 179 -2.65 30.72 42.20
N ALA A 180 -3.60 31.21 41.40
CA ALA A 180 -4.22 32.52 41.61
C ALA A 180 -5.10 32.56 42.88
N GLN A 181 -5.73 31.44 43.24
CA GLN A 181 -6.48 31.30 44.50
C GLN A 181 -5.54 31.26 45.71
N ALA A 182 -4.42 30.52 45.62
CA ALA A 182 -3.43 30.44 46.69
C ALA A 182 -2.66 31.76 46.91
N LEU A 183 -2.47 32.56 45.85
CA LEU A 183 -1.74 33.84 45.89
C LEU A 183 -2.56 34.97 45.24
N PRO A 184 -3.62 35.49 45.91
CA PRO A 184 -4.54 36.48 45.33
C PRO A 184 -3.83 37.74 44.82
N GLN A 185 -2.79 38.17 45.53
CA GLN A 185 -1.93 39.30 45.18
C GLN A 185 -1.28 39.22 43.79
N TYR A 186 -1.16 38.03 43.19
CA TYR A 186 -0.61 37.81 41.85
C TYR A 186 -1.60 37.14 40.89
N GLY A 187 -2.87 37.02 41.28
CA GLY A 187 -3.85 36.18 40.58
C GLY A 187 -4.13 36.60 39.13
N SER A 188 -4.02 37.89 38.78
CA SER A 188 -4.17 38.35 37.39
C SER A 188 -2.99 37.90 36.52
N ARG A 189 -1.76 38.03 37.02
CA ARG A 189 -0.54 37.64 36.30
C ARG A 189 -0.42 36.12 36.14
N LEU A 190 -0.79 35.36 37.16
CA LEU A 190 -0.79 33.89 37.11
C LEU A 190 -1.76 33.38 36.05
N ARG A 191 -2.98 33.95 35.98
CA ARG A 191 -3.95 33.62 34.94
C ARG A 191 -3.46 33.97 33.53
N GLN A 192 -2.86 35.15 33.33
CA GLN A 192 -2.24 35.53 32.06
C GLN A 192 -1.13 34.56 31.65
N PHE A 193 -0.30 34.12 32.60
CA PHE A 193 0.75 33.14 32.35
C PHE A 193 0.19 31.78 31.93
N GLY A 194 -0.84 31.27 32.63
CA GLY A 194 -1.52 30.03 32.27
C GLY A 194 -2.13 30.07 30.87
N GLN A 195 -2.76 31.20 30.50
CA GLN A 195 -3.27 31.42 29.15
C GLN A 195 -2.16 31.44 28.10
N ALA A 196 -1.04 32.13 28.36
CA ALA A 196 0.10 32.18 27.45
C ALA A 196 0.74 30.79 27.25
N LEU A 197 0.89 29.99 28.32
CA LEU A 197 1.33 28.60 28.22
C LEU A 197 0.36 27.74 27.41
N ASN A 198 -0.94 27.90 27.65
CA ASN A 198 -1.96 27.13 26.93
C ASN A 198 -1.91 27.43 25.42
N GLN A 199 -1.68 28.69 25.04
CA GLN A 199 -1.52 29.08 23.64
C GLN A 199 -0.29 28.44 23.00
N VAL A 200 0.81 28.23 23.72
CA VAL A 200 1.99 27.52 23.15
C VAL A 200 1.69 26.07 22.81
N TYR A 201 0.91 25.38 23.65
CA TYR A 201 0.66 23.94 23.49
C TYR A 201 -0.47 23.63 22.51
N TYR A 202 -1.47 24.50 22.39
CA TYR A 202 -2.68 24.23 21.61
C TYR A 202 -2.84 25.10 20.36
N ARG A 203 -1.96 26.09 20.13
CA ARG A 203 -2.03 26.96 18.94
C ARG A 203 -0.97 26.55 17.89
N PRO A 204 -1.27 26.69 16.58
CA PRO A 204 -0.28 26.47 15.53
C PRO A 204 1.00 27.28 15.75
N PRO A 205 2.19 26.72 15.45
CA PRO A 205 3.49 27.31 15.78
C PRO A 205 3.71 28.72 15.23
N GLU A 206 3.02 29.11 14.15
CA GLU A 206 3.08 30.45 13.56
C GLU A 206 2.44 31.55 14.43
N GLN A 207 1.55 31.18 15.35
CA GLN A 207 0.83 32.10 16.22
C GLN A 207 1.18 31.92 17.71
N SER A 208 2.15 31.06 18.02
CA SER A 208 2.55 30.75 19.38
C SER A 208 3.48 31.83 19.95
N PRO A 209 3.26 32.31 21.19
CA PRO A 209 4.09 33.35 21.78
C PRO A 209 5.55 32.88 21.94
N THR A 210 6.50 33.77 21.62
CA THR A 210 7.95 33.48 21.64
C THR A 210 8.44 33.21 23.08
N PRO A 211 9.50 32.41 23.33
CA PRO A 211 9.96 32.11 24.69
C PRO A 211 10.30 33.37 25.52
N GLY A 212 10.75 34.44 24.85
CA GLY A 212 11.02 35.73 25.48
C GLY A 212 9.77 36.43 26.02
N GLN A 213 8.61 36.31 25.34
CA GLN A 213 7.34 36.89 25.79
C GLN A 213 6.83 36.18 27.06
N ILE A 214 6.97 34.85 27.12
CA ILE A 214 6.54 34.06 28.29
C ILE A 214 7.50 34.27 29.47
N LYS A 215 8.81 34.39 29.21
CA LYS A 215 9.78 34.72 30.25
C LYS A 215 9.54 36.11 30.84
N LYS A 216 9.15 37.10 30.03
CA LYS A 216 8.70 38.42 30.52
C LYS A 216 7.47 38.31 31.43
N ALA A 217 6.52 37.43 31.13
CA ALA A 217 5.37 37.17 32.00
C ALA A 217 5.77 36.52 33.35
N LEU A 218 6.88 35.77 33.39
CA LEU A 218 7.44 35.14 34.60
C LEU A 218 8.40 36.03 35.41
N ASP A 219 8.99 37.06 34.80
CA ASP A 219 10.00 37.91 35.43
C ASP A 219 9.56 38.59 36.74
N PRO A 220 8.27 38.96 36.92
CA PRO A 220 7.78 39.44 38.21
C PRO A 220 7.72 38.34 39.29
N ILE A 221 7.42 37.11 38.89
CA ILE A 221 7.27 35.94 39.79
C ILE A 221 8.63 35.44 40.28
N THR A 222 9.65 35.46 39.43
CA THR A 222 11.03 35.15 39.83
C THR A 222 11.61 36.18 40.79
N ARG A 223 11.22 37.46 40.68
CA ARG A 223 11.60 38.52 41.64
C ARG A 223 10.93 38.35 43.00
N LEU A 224 9.72 37.80 43.04
CA LEU A 224 9.02 37.48 44.29
C LEU A 224 9.68 36.35 45.06
N ARG A 225 10.22 35.35 44.35
CA ARG A 225 11.04 34.29 44.95
C ARG A 225 12.27 34.85 45.68
N ARG A 226 12.88 35.93 45.17
CA ARG A 226 14.02 36.59 45.85
C ARG A 226 13.61 37.43 47.05
N ARG A 227 12.38 38.00 47.07
CA ARG A 227 11.89 38.82 48.20
C ARG A 227 11.32 38.01 49.35
N GLN A 228 10.65 36.88 49.08
CA GLN A 228 10.14 35.99 50.14
C GLN A 228 11.23 35.13 50.81
N GLN A 229 12.42 35.03 50.20
CA GLN A 229 13.59 34.34 50.78
C GLN A 229 14.55 35.29 51.53
N ALA A 230 14.24 36.59 51.61
CA ALA A 230 15.03 37.49 52.44
C ALA A 230 14.76 37.17 53.92
N PRO A 231 15.78 36.83 54.73
CA PRO A 231 15.56 36.55 56.14
C PRO A 231 14.98 37.80 56.80
N VAL A 232 13.86 37.62 57.49
CA VAL A 232 13.34 38.61 58.44
C VAL A 232 14.46 38.83 59.44
N LYS A 233 15.16 39.98 59.35
CA LYS A 233 16.07 40.42 60.41
C LYS A 233 15.23 40.57 61.66
N ARG A 234 15.32 39.59 62.57
CA ARG A 234 14.82 39.72 63.94
C ARG A 234 15.56 40.91 64.55
N LYS A 235 14.79 41.93 64.96
CA LYS A 235 15.25 42.95 65.90
C LYS A 235 15.27 42.34 67.30
#